data_AF-A0AAW8L8J5-F1
#
_entry.id   AF-A0AAW8L8J5-F1
#
_cell.length_a   1.000
_cell.length_b   1.000
_cell.length_c   1.000
_cell.angle_alpha   90.00
_cell.angle_beta   90.00
_cell.angle_gamma   90.00
#
_symmetry.space_group_name_H-M   'P 1'
#
loop_
_entity.id
_entity.type
_entity.pdbx_description
1 polymer ?
#
loop_
_entity_poly.entity_id
_entity_poly.type
_entity_poly.pdbx_seq_one_letter_code
_entity_poly.pdbx_strand_id
1 'polypeptide(L)'
;MRWDLSFRRQALGDPVSEGRRVWEWIQQIRPLHPSLDLWRPTADSPQEAEQSPPITQDYLLHLIHGVQAISDDPDFGLAPAFSGQIGQGNKLELSFNMPNPGDASIGLMIGEALGAALDASEDLADALMHTTASTFTPGIIGGLSRSDHPTRNLNRDGPYPFYYVPGWKMFFAPDSPHYQRATQLATRTAPVANGAIFTFGTPDTYPTILNQW
;
A
#
# COMPACT_ATOMS: atom_id res chain seq x y z
N MET A 1 -15.65 -4.35 -5.69
CA MET A 1 -14.73 -5.02 -4.73
C MET A 1 -13.65 -4.02 -4.35
N ARG A 2 -13.23 -3.98 -3.08
CA ARG A 2 -12.17 -3.06 -2.63
C ARG A 2 -10.93 -3.88 -2.34
N TRP A 3 -9.90 -3.63 -3.12
CA TRP A 3 -8.56 -4.11 -2.81
C TRP A 3 -7.85 -3.04 -1.98
N ASP A 4 -6.86 -3.44 -1.21
CA ASP A 4 -6.02 -2.53 -0.45
C ASP A 4 -4.57 -2.99 -0.59
N LEU A 5 -3.70 -2.05 -0.97
CA LEU A 5 -2.26 -2.21 -0.95
C LEU A 5 -1.74 -1.49 0.29
N SER A 6 -0.91 -2.12 1.10
CA SER A 6 -0.31 -1.48 2.26
C SER A 6 1.13 -1.94 2.46
N PHE A 7 2.03 -1.00 2.72
CA PHE A 7 3.44 -1.27 3.00
C PHE A 7 3.92 -0.44 4.18
N ARG A 8 4.54 -1.09 5.16
CA ARG A 8 5.22 -0.44 6.28
C ARG A 8 6.73 -0.51 6.10
N ARG A 9 7.40 0.60 6.39
CA ARG A 9 8.84 0.81 6.22
C ARG A 9 9.40 1.66 7.36
N GLN A 10 10.72 1.68 7.47
CA GLN A 10 11.41 2.76 8.19
C GLN A 10 11.42 4.00 7.31
N ALA A 11 11.08 5.15 7.88
CA ALA A 11 11.14 6.44 7.22
C ALA A 11 12.60 6.83 6.96
N LEU A 12 12.83 7.60 5.90
CA LEU A 12 14.13 8.22 5.59
C LEU A 12 14.56 9.30 6.60
N GLY A 13 13.73 9.59 7.60
CA GLY A 13 13.99 10.54 8.68
C GLY A 13 13.40 11.94 8.44
N ASP A 14 13.24 12.36 7.19
CA ASP A 14 12.60 13.64 6.85
C ASP A 14 11.42 13.46 5.86
N PRO A 15 10.30 14.19 6.04
CA PRO A 15 9.13 14.05 5.17
C PRO A 15 9.32 14.52 3.73
N VAL A 16 10.32 15.37 3.42
CA VAL A 16 10.60 15.77 2.02
C VAL A 16 11.08 14.55 1.24
N SER A 17 12.08 13.86 1.79
CA SER A 17 12.67 12.68 1.17
C SER A 17 11.64 11.57 1.01
N GLU A 18 10.78 11.37 2.01
CA GLU A 18 9.66 10.45 1.91
C GLU A 18 8.65 10.86 0.83
N GLY A 19 8.28 12.14 0.76
CA GLY A 19 7.37 12.64 -0.27
C GLY A 19 7.94 12.51 -1.68
N ARG A 20 9.26 12.70 -1.87
CA ARG A 20 9.93 12.47 -3.16
C ARG A 20 9.87 10.99 -3.56
N ARG A 21 10.09 10.09 -2.61
CA ARG A 21 9.98 8.65 -2.81
C ARG A 21 8.56 8.22 -3.17
N VAL A 22 7.55 8.81 -2.52
CA VAL A 22 6.13 8.61 -2.87
C VAL A 22 5.86 9.11 -4.29
N TRP A 23 6.39 10.27 -4.66
CA TRP A 23 6.25 10.80 -6.02
C TRP A 23 6.86 9.88 -7.08
N GLU A 24 8.07 9.37 -6.83
CA GLU A 24 8.74 8.39 -7.70
C GLU A 24 7.90 7.12 -7.86
N TRP A 25 7.34 6.61 -6.76
CA TRP A 25 6.42 5.48 -6.79
C TRP A 25 5.18 5.76 -7.65
N ILE A 26 4.54 6.92 -7.48
CA ILE A 26 3.41 7.35 -8.32
C ILE A 26 3.81 7.28 -9.79
N GLN A 27 4.95 7.87 -10.18
CA GLN A 27 5.37 7.87 -11.59
C GLN A 27 5.57 6.46 -12.15
N GLN A 28 6.07 5.52 -11.35
CA GLN A 28 6.30 4.14 -11.77
C GLN A 28 5.00 3.33 -11.91
N ILE A 29 3.97 3.60 -11.10
CA ILE A 29 2.71 2.86 -11.16
C ILE A 29 1.70 3.41 -12.17
N ARG A 30 1.84 4.68 -12.58
CA ARG A 30 1.00 5.32 -13.61
C ARG A 30 0.82 4.48 -14.88
N PRO A 31 1.88 3.92 -15.50
CA PRO A 31 1.74 3.14 -16.73
C PRO A 31 1.12 1.75 -16.52
N LEU A 32 0.93 1.28 -15.28
CA LEU A 32 0.45 -0.08 -15.03
C LEU A 32 -1.03 -0.26 -15.38
N HIS A 33 -1.85 0.79 -15.25
CA HIS A 33 -3.28 0.71 -15.54
C HIS A 33 -3.87 2.11 -15.81
N PRO A 34 -4.85 2.27 -16.73
CA PRO A 34 -5.46 3.58 -17.02
C PRO A 34 -6.03 4.32 -15.80
N SER A 35 -6.55 3.61 -14.79
CA SER A 35 -7.05 4.25 -13.56
C SER A 35 -5.94 4.78 -12.64
N LEU A 36 -4.67 4.46 -12.91
CA LEU A 36 -3.50 4.98 -12.20
C LEU A 36 -2.82 6.13 -12.97
N ASP A 37 -3.21 6.42 -14.21
CA ASP A 37 -2.48 7.36 -15.07
C ASP A 37 -2.57 8.81 -14.57
N LEU A 38 -3.74 9.22 -14.07
CA LEU A 38 -4.00 10.60 -13.67
C LEU A 38 -4.28 10.72 -12.18
N TRP A 39 -3.42 11.47 -11.50
CA TRP A 39 -3.51 11.75 -10.07
C TRP A 39 -3.91 13.19 -9.82
N ARG A 40 -4.83 13.40 -8.88
CA ARG A 40 -5.29 14.72 -8.42
C ARG A 40 -5.22 14.79 -6.89
N PRO A 41 -5.09 15.99 -6.33
CA PRO A 41 -5.17 16.15 -4.88
C PRO A 41 -6.59 15.83 -4.38
N THR A 42 -6.68 15.33 -3.17
CA THR A 42 -7.98 15.28 -2.47
C THR A 42 -8.40 16.69 -2.06
N ALA A 43 -9.70 16.90 -1.89
CA ALA A 43 -10.27 18.17 -1.43
C ALA A 43 -11.48 17.93 -0.53
N ASP A 44 -12.01 19.00 0.06
CA ASP A 44 -13.16 18.94 0.98
C ASP A 44 -14.47 18.58 0.28
N SER A 45 -14.51 18.70 -1.05
CA SER A 45 -15.64 18.26 -1.86
C SER A 45 -15.20 17.47 -3.11
N PRO A 46 -16.05 16.55 -3.60
CA PRO A 46 -15.80 15.86 -4.86
C PRO A 46 -15.63 16.81 -6.06
N GLN A 47 -16.41 17.88 -6.13
CA GLN A 47 -16.38 18.85 -7.22
C GLN A 47 -15.04 19.60 -7.27
N GLU A 48 -14.53 20.03 -6.12
CA GLU A 48 -13.22 20.67 -6.02
C GLU A 48 -12.09 19.71 -6.39
N ALA A 49 -12.18 18.45 -5.94
CA ALA A 49 -11.22 17.41 -6.26
C ALA A 49 -11.17 17.10 -7.77
N GLU A 50 -12.32 17.11 -8.47
CA GLU A 50 -12.39 16.90 -9.93
C GLU A 50 -11.80 18.06 -10.72
N GLN A 51 -12.07 19.29 -10.29
CA GLN A 51 -11.62 20.52 -10.95
C GLN A 51 -10.14 20.82 -10.69
N SER A 52 -9.57 20.21 -9.65
CA SER A 52 -8.17 20.38 -9.31
C SER A 52 -7.24 19.94 -10.46
N PRO A 53 -6.16 20.69 -10.71
CA PRO A 53 -5.16 20.26 -11.69
C PRO A 53 -4.51 18.94 -11.26
N PRO A 54 -3.87 18.21 -12.20
CA PRO A 54 -3.08 17.05 -11.85
C PRO A 54 -2.05 17.39 -10.77
N ILE A 55 -1.93 16.53 -9.75
CA ILE A 55 -0.99 16.76 -8.66
C ILE A 55 0.46 16.77 -9.19
N THR A 56 1.26 17.70 -8.69
CA THR A 56 2.70 17.79 -8.98
C THR A 56 3.51 17.32 -7.77
N GLN A 57 4.81 17.05 -7.98
CA GLN A 57 5.71 16.75 -6.87
C GLN A 57 5.72 17.86 -5.82
N ASP A 58 5.86 19.12 -6.25
CA ASP A 58 5.91 20.27 -5.34
C ASP A 58 4.62 20.40 -4.53
N TYR A 59 3.46 20.14 -5.15
CA TYR A 59 2.19 20.20 -4.42
C TYR A 59 2.04 19.04 -3.43
N LEU A 60 2.46 17.82 -3.79
CA LEU A 60 2.50 16.69 -2.86
C LEU A 60 3.39 17.00 -1.64
N LEU A 61 4.59 17.54 -1.87
CA LEU A 61 5.52 17.93 -0.80
C LEU A 61 4.93 19.05 0.07
N HIS A 62 4.27 20.03 -0.54
CA HIS A 62 3.57 21.09 0.17
C HIS A 62 2.48 20.54 1.11
N LEU A 63 1.66 19.59 0.63
CA LEU A 63 0.62 18.95 1.45
C LEU A 63 1.22 18.18 2.65
N ILE A 64 2.28 17.41 2.43
CA ILE A 64 2.97 16.66 3.49
C ILE A 64 3.51 17.61 4.56
N HIS A 65 4.19 18.69 4.15
CA HIS A 65 4.70 19.69 5.08
C HIS A 65 3.61 20.46 5.80
N GLY A 66 2.53 20.82 5.10
CA GLY A 66 1.40 21.53 5.69
C GLY A 66 0.78 20.74 6.83
N VAL A 67 0.49 19.46 6.60
CA VAL A 67 -0.07 18.57 7.64
C VAL A 67 0.92 18.35 8.78
N GLN A 68 2.21 18.14 8.48
CA GLN A 68 3.23 17.99 9.52
C GLN A 68 3.31 19.23 10.42
N ALA A 69 3.26 20.43 9.85
CA ALA A 69 3.45 21.68 10.59
C ALA A 69 2.30 22.02 11.56
N ILE A 70 1.11 21.47 11.32
CA ILE A 70 -0.08 21.65 12.19
C ILE A 70 -0.33 20.46 13.11
N SER A 71 0.47 19.40 13.00
CA SER A 71 0.37 18.24 13.88
C SER A 71 1.01 18.56 15.23
N ASP A 72 0.26 18.38 16.31
CA ASP A 72 0.77 18.52 17.68
C ASP A 72 1.62 17.31 18.10
N ASP A 73 1.42 16.17 17.44
CA ASP A 73 2.16 14.93 17.68
C ASP A 73 3.23 14.69 16.60
N PRO A 74 4.34 14.00 16.94
CA PRO A 74 5.34 13.63 15.95
C PRO A 74 4.79 12.67 14.90
N ASP A 75 3.70 11.95 15.19
CA ASP A 75 2.99 11.11 14.24
C ASP A 75 1.87 11.85 13.53
N PHE A 76 1.75 11.61 12.22
CA PHE A 76 0.73 12.23 11.40
C PHE A 76 0.44 11.38 10.17
N GLY A 77 -0.76 11.57 9.63
CA GLY A 77 -1.18 10.90 8.40
C GLY A 77 -1.95 11.87 7.51
N LEU A 78 -1.95 11.55 6.22
CA LEU A 78 -2.69 12.31 5.22
C LEU A 78 -3.05 11.41 4.04
N ALA A 79 -4.13 11.78 3.35
CA ALA A 79 -4.48 11.19 2.08
C ALA A 79 -4.31 12.26 1.00
N PRO A 80 -3.12 12.43 0.40
CA PRO A 80 -2.81 13.64 -0.34
C PRO A 80 -3.40 13.64 -1.76
N ALA A 81 -3.72 12.46 -2.30
CA ALA A 81 -4.10 12.32 -3.70
C ALA A 81 -5.00 11.10 -3.95
N PHE A 82 -5.69 11.15 -5.08
CA PHE A 82 -6.44 10.03 -5.64
C PHE A 82 -6.16 9.90 -7.14
N SER A 83 -6.45 8.74 -7.71
CA SER A 83 -6.40 8.47 -9.15
C SER A 83 -7.68 7.80 -9.65
N GLY A 84 -8.00 7.99 -10.93
CA GLY A 84 -9.24 7.50 -11.52
C GLY A 84 -10.44 8.43 -11.28
N GLN A 85 -11.65 7.89 -11.37
CA GLN A 85 -12.89 8.65 -11.25
C GLN A 85 -13.29 8.85 -9.78
N ILE A 86 -13.90 9.99 -9.44
CA ILE A 86 -14.46 10.20 -8.09
C ILE A 86 -15.46 9.10 -7.73
N GLY A 87 -15.41 8.65 -6.47
CA GLY A 87 -16.30 7.60 -5.96
C GLY A 87 -15.94 6.17 -6.40
N GLN A 88 -15.10 6.01 -7.42
CA GLN A 88 -14.65 4.70 -7.93
C GLN A 88 -13.13 4.59 -8.07
N GLY A 89 -12.41 5.64 -7.74
CA GLY A 89 -10.97 5.78 -7.92
C GLY A 89 -10.16 5.20 -6.78
N ASN A 90 -8.85 5.24 -6.94
CA ASN A 90 -7.89 4.80 -5.95
C ASN A 90 -7.52 5.99 -5.06
N LYS A 91 -7.36 5.77 -3.75
CA LYS A 91 -6.98 6.81 -2.79
C LYS A 91 -5.65 6.46 -2.15
N LEU A 92 -4.69 7.38 -2.24
CA LEU A 92 -3.38 7.25 -1.59
C LEU A 92 -3.49 7.71 -0.15
N GLU A 93 -2.92 6.94 0.76
CA GLU A 93 -2.81 7.25 2.18
C GLU A 93 -1.36 7.11 2.62
N LEU A 94 -0.91 8.04 3.44
CA LEU A 94 0.44 8.06 4.00
C LEU A 94 0.33 8.20 5.51
N SER A 95 1.20 7.50 6.23
CA SER A 95 1.39 7.72 7.66
C SER A 95 2.87 7.81 8.00
N PHE A 96 3.20 8.61 9.00
CA PHE A 96 4.54 8.88 9.49
C PHE A 96 4.55 8.74 11.01
N ASN A 97 5.63 8.17 11.55
CA ASN A 97 5.84 7.81 12.94
C ASN A 97 4.74 6.92 13.55
N MET A 98 4.07 6.11 12.73
CA MET A 98 3.03 5.18 13.16
C MET A 98 3.33 3.72 12.76
N PRO A 99 3.12 2.75 13.67
CA PRO A 99 2.68 2.92 15.06
C PRO A 99 3.81 3.34 16.01
N ASN A 100 5.08 3.29 15.56
CA ASN A 100 6.23 3.71 16.35
C ASN A 100 6.95 4.89 15.68
N PRO A 101 7.65 5.72 16.47
CA PRO A 101 8.57 6.71 15.93
C PRO A 101 9.57 6.09 14.95
N GLY A 102 9.77 6.73 13.79
CA GLY A 102 10.61 6.23 12.71
C GLY A 102 9.89 5.34 11.70
N ASP A 103 8.69 4.83 11.99
CA ASP A 103 7.92 4.06 11.02
C ASP A 103 7.22 4.98 10.01
N ALA A 104 7.09 4.54 8.75
CA ALA A 104 6.22 5.16 7.76
C ALA A 104 5.40 4.09 7.05
N SER A 105 4.23 4.46 6.55
CA SER A 105 3.44 3.58 5.69
C SER A 105 2.93 4.29 4.44
N ILE A 106 2.68 3.47 3.42
CA ILE A 106 1.92 3.85 2.24
C ILE A 106 0.76 2.87 2.09
N GLY A 107 -0.42 3.43 1.88
CA GLY A 107 -1.65 2.73 1.56
C GLY A 107 -2.17 3.18 0.20
N LEU A 108 -2.72 2.23 -0.56
CA LEU A 108 -3.55 2.53 -1.72
C LEU A 108 -4.87 1.79 -1.54
N MET A 109 -5.93 2.53 -1.23
CA MET A 109 -7.29 2.01 -1.33
C MET A 109 -7.61 1.90 -2.81
N ILE A 110 -7.91 0.70 -3.27
CA ILE A 110 -8.07 0.43 -4.70
C ILE A 110 -9.55 0.43 -5.06
N GLY A 111 -9.87 1.28 -6.05
CA GLY A 111 -11.20 1.45 -6.58
C GLY A 111 -11.62 0.33 -7.53
N GLU A 112 -12.87 0.38 -7.99
CA GLU A 112 -13.52 -0.72 -8.73
C GLU A 112 -12.76 -1.11 -10.01
N ALA A 113 -12.37 -0.13 -10.83
CA ALA A 113 -11.74 -0.40 -12.11
C ALA A 113 -10.37 -1.09 -11.97
N LEU A 114 -9.54 -0.64 -11.03
CA LEU A 114 -8.25 -1.30 -10.76
C LEU A 114 -8.45 -2.62 -10.03
N GLY A 115 -9.41 -2.70 -9.12
CA GLY A 115 -9.75 -3.93 -8.41
C GLY A 115 -10.15 -5.06 -9.36
N ALA A 116 -11.05 -4.78 -10.31
CA ALA A 116 -11.43 -5.75 -11.35
C ALA A 116 -10.25 -6.17 -12.23
N ALA A 117 -9.33 -5.25 -12.53
CA ALA A 117 -8.12 -5.58 -13.27
C ALA A 117 -7.17 -6.48 -12.47
N LEU A 118 -7.08 -6.30 -11.14
CA LEU A 118 -6.30 -7.17 -10.24
C LEU A 118 -6.92 -8.56 -10.11
N ASP A 119 -8.26 -8.67 -10.05
CA ASP A 119 -8.96 -9.96 -10.06
C ASP A 119 -8.67 -10.75 -11.34
N ALA A 120 -8.51 -10.05 -12.47
CA ALA A 120 -8.29 -10.66 -13.78
C ALA A 120 -6.81 -10.89 -14.13
N SER A 121 -5.86 -10.26 -13.44
CA SER A 121 -4.45 -10.24 -13.84
C SER A 121 -3.48 -10.34 -12.66
N GLU A 122 -2.90 -11.53 -12.51
CA GLU A 122 -1.79 -11.75 -11.58
C GLU A 122 -0.54 -10.93 -11.94
N ASP A 123 -0.28 -10.75 -13.24
CA ASP A 123 0.86 -9.96 -13.72
C ASP A 123 0.74 -8.48 -13.30
N LEU A 124 -0.47 -7.91 -13.31
CA LEU A 124 -0.70 -6.55 -12.82
C LEU A 124 -0.45 -6.46 -11.32
N ALA A 125 -0.96 -7.45 -10.56
CA ALA A 125 -0.74 -7.51 -9.12
C ALA A 125 0.74 -7.70 -8.77
N ASP A 126 1.48 -8.47 -9.57
CA ASP A 126 2.94 -8.64 -9.45
C ASP A 126 3.68 -7.35 -9.74
N ALA A 127 3.36 -6.67 -10.84
CA ALA A 127 3.98 -5.41 -11.21
C ALA A 127 3.76 -4.35 -10.12
N LEU A 128 2.54 -4.24 -9.59
CA LEU A 128 2.21 -3.31 -8.51
C LEU A 128 2.98 -3.63 -7.21
N MET A 129 2.97 -4.91 -6.79
CA MET A 129 3.68 -5.35 -5.59
C MET A 129 5.19 -5.17 -5.73
N HIS A 130 5.78 -5.57 -6.85
CA HIS A 130 7.21 -5.49 -7.09
C HIS A 130 7.68 -4.04 -7.18
N THR A 131 6.94 -3.18 -7.88
CA THR A 131 7.24 -1.73 -7.98
C THR A 131 7.21 -1.08 -6.59
N THR A 132 6.19 -1.40 -5.80
CA THR A 132 6.04 -0.86 -4.44
C THR A 132 7.15 -1.34 -3.52
N ALA A 133 7.43 -2.65 -3.48
CA ALA A 133 8.49 -3.22 -2.67
C ALA A 133 9.89 -2.71 -3.09
N SER A 134 10.14 -2.56 -4.39
CA SER A 134 11.43 -2.07 -4.89
C SER A 134 11.63 -0.58 -4.58
N THR A 135 10.57 0.23 -4.71
CA THR A 135 10.65 1.67 -4.43
C THR A 135 10.83 1.93 -2.94
N PHE A 136 10.05 1.24 -2.10
CA PHE A 136 10.01 1.49 -0.66
C PHE A 136 10.97 0.65 0.18
N THR A 137 11.63 -0.34 -0.44
CA THR A 137 12.56 -1.27 0.22
C THR A 137 12.10 -1.62 1.65
N PRO A 138 10.84 -2.08 1.79
CA PRO A 138 10.16 -2.15 3.07
C PRO A 138 10.96 -2.99 4.04
N GLY A 139 11.26 -2.43 5.21
CA GLY A 139 12.00 -3.14 6.26
C GLY A 139 11.12 -4.02 7.14
N ILE A 140 9.79 -3.99 6.97
CA ILE A 140 8.86 -4.63 7.90
C ILE A 140 7.93 -5.60 7.17
N ILE A 141 6.91 -5.10 6.46
CA ILE A 141 5.87 -5.91 5.85
C ILE A 141 5.15 -5.12 4.76
N GLY A 142 4.57 -5.80 3.79
CA GLY A 142 3.56 -5.22 2.94
C GLY A 142 2.67 -6.27 2.30
N GLY A 143 1.63 -5.84 1.61
CA GLY A 143 0.74 -6.76 0.94
C GLY A 143 -0.40 -6.11 0.17
N LEU A 144 -1.07 -6.96 -0.58
CA LEU A 144 -2.22 -6.67 -1.41
C LEU A 144 -3.36 -7.60 -0.97
N SER A 145 -4.41 -7.04 -0.38
CA SER A 145 -5.52 -7.77 0.23
C SER A 145 -6.87 -7.36 -0.34
N ARG A 146 -7.84 -8.27 -0.30
CA ARG A 146 -9.24 -7.98 -0.62
C ARG A 146 -10.04 -7.71 0.66
N SER A 147 -10.87 -6.67 0.64
CA SER A 147 -11.74 -6.32 1.76
C SER A 147 -12.92 -7.28 1.94
N ASP A 148 -13.39 -7.89 0.85
CA ASP A 148 -14.55 -8.79 0.82
C ASP A 148 -14.21 -10.25 1.16
N HIS A 149 -12.92 -10.56 1.24
CA HIS A 149 -12.39 -11.83 1.73
C HIS A 149 -11.55 -11.59 3.00
N PRO A 150 -12.19 -11.17 4.11
CA PRO A 150 -11.46 -11.05 5.37
C PRO A 150 -10.93 -12.44 5.72
N THR A 151 -9.62 -12.59 5.70
CA THR A 151 -8.98 -13.74 6.34
C THR A 151 -9.40 -13.70 7.80
N ARG A 152 -9.75 -14.86 8.39
CA ARG A 152 -9.94 -14.92 9.85
C ARG A 152 -8.71 -14.25 10.45
N ASN A 153 -8.94 -13.23 11.27
CA ASN A 153 -7.86 -12.55 12.00
C ASN A 153 -6.88 -13.63 12.44
N LEU A 154 -5.61 -13.53 12.02
CA LEU A 154 -4.57 -14.49 12.40
C LEU A 154 -4.33 -14.54 13.93
N ASN A 155 -5.09 -13.77 14.70
CA ASN A 155 -5.31 -13.95 16.13
C ASN A 155 -6.78 -13.66 16.48
N ARG A 156 -7.59 -14.70 16.70
CA ARG A 156 -8.89 -14.53 17.39
C ARG A 156 -8.71 -14.38 18.92
N ASP A 157 -7.59 -14.85 19.48
CA ASP A 157 -7.39 -14.97 20.94
C ASP A 157 -5.96 -14.64 21.45
N GLY A 158 -5.09 -13.98 20.67
CA GLY A 158 -3.70 -13.66 21.06
C GLY A 158 -3.31 -12.19 20.86
N PRO A 159 -2.37 -11.63 21.66
CA PRO A 159 -1.88 -10.27 21.44
C PRO A 159 -1.19 -10.20 20.07
N TYR A 160 -1.65 -9.26 19.25
CA TYR A 160 -1.09 -8.97 17.94
C TYR A 160 0.42 -8.68 18.02
N PRO A 161 1.30 -9.33 17.24
CA PRO A 161 2.61 -8.75 16.97
C PRO A 161 2.49 -7.59 15.97
N PHE A 162 1.55 -7.64 15.00
CA PHE A 162 1.23 -6.53 14.08
C PHE A 162 -0.22 -6.58 13.56
N TYR A 163 -1.03 -5.52 13.75
CA TYR A 163 -2.36 -5.35 13.13
C TYR A 163 -2.26 -5.31 11.59
N TYR A 164 -2.14 -6.45 10.93
CA TYR A 164 -2.05 -6.53 9.47
C TYR A 164 -3.05 -7.55 8.94
N VAL A 165 -3.80 -7.16 7.89
CA VAL A 165 -4.73 -8.04 7.18
C VAL A 165 -3.93 -8.88 6.19
N PRO A 166 -3.84 -10.21 6.35
CA PRO A 166 -3.17 -11.07 5.39
C PRO A 166 -3.72 -10.87 3.97
N GLY A 167 -2.82 -10.74 3.01
CA GLY A 167 -3.15 -10.44 1.62
C GLY A 167 -2.91 -11.62 0.69
N TRP A 168 -3.50 -11.57 -0.51
CA TRP A 168 -3.19 -12.51 -1.59
C TRP A 168 -1.70 -12.53 -1.92
N LYS A 169 -1.08 -11.36 -1.91
CA LYS A 169 0.38 -11.18 -2.05
C LYS A 169 0.91 -10.46 -0.84
N MET A 170 2.03 -10.93 -0.27
CA MET A 170 2.66 -10.30 0.88
C MET A 170 4.17 -10.22 0.71
N PHE A 171 4.74 -9.07 1.07
CA PHE A 171 6.17 -8.92 1.24
C PHE A 171 6.55 -9.19 2.70
N PHE A 172 7.63 -9.95 2.92
CA PHE A 172 8.30 -10.05 4.21
C PHE A 172 9.80 -9.82 4.06
N ALA A 173 10.38 -9.07 5.01
CA ALA A 173 11.83 -8.98 5.18
C ALA A 173 12.41 -10.32 5.67
N PRO A 174 13.68 -10.65 5.38
CA PRO A 174 14.26 -11.96 5.71
C PRO A 174 14.30 -12.28 7.20
N ASP A 175 14.38 -11.26 8.05
CA ASP A 175 14.38 -11.35 9.51
C ASP A 175 12.97 -11.35 10.12
N SER A 176 11.93 -11.27 9.29
CA SER A 176 10.55 -11.36 9.76
C SER A 176 10.28 -12.73 10.39
N PRO A 177 9.64 -12.81 11.57
CA PRO A 177 9.24 -14.09 12.18
C PRO A 177 8.25 -14.89 11.31
N HIS A 178 7.67 -14.23 10.31
CA HIS A 178 6.70 -14.80 9.38
C HIS A 178 7.33 -15.38 8.11
N TYR A 179 8.60 -15.08 7.82
CA TYR A 179 9.24 -15.41 6.54
C TYR A 179 9.24 -16.92 6.24
N GLN A 180 9.60 -17.75 7.24
CA GLN A 180 9.63 -19.20 7.07
C GLN A 180 8.22 -19.78 6.87
N ARG A 181 7.22 -19.28 7.63
CA ARG A 181 5.83 -19.72 7.49
C ARG A 181 5.24 -19.29 6.16
N ALA A 182 5.55 -18.09 5.70
CA ALA A 182 5.20 -17.58 4.36
C ALA A 182 5.72 -18.52 3.28
N THR A 183 7.00 -18.89 3.37
CA THR A 183 7.66 -19.78 2.42
C THR A 183 7.00 -21.15 2.33
N GLN A 184 6.50 -21.69 3.45
CA GLN A 184 5.82 -22.99 3.48
C GLN A 184 4.43 -22.95 2.84
N LEU A 185 3.71 -21.84 2.99
CA LEU A 185 2.32 -21.72 2.53
C LEU A 185 2.20 -21.12 1.11
N ALA A 186 3.16 -20.31 0.69
CA ALA A 186 3.10 -19.63 -0.59
C ALA A 186 3.16 -20.62 -1.75
N THR A 187 2.32 -20.38 -2.76
CA THR A 187 2.36 -21.13 -4.02
C THR A 187 3.48 -20.62 -4.93
N ARG A 188 3.92 -19.37 -4.73
CA ARG A 188 5.03 -18.76 -5.47
C ARG A 188 5.76 -17.73 -4.61
N THR A 189 7.07 -17.67 -4.77
CA THR A 189 7.95 -16.72 -4.08
C THR A 189 8.77 -15.96 -5.12
N ALA A 190 8.81 -14.64 -5.02
CA ALA A 190 9.60 -13.75 -5.85
C ALA A 190 10.55 -12.93 -4.97
N PRO A 191 11.88 -13.16 -5.03
CA PRO A 191 12.84 -12.39 -4.26
C PRO A 191 12.92 -10.93 -4.76
N VAL A 192 13.12 -10.00 -3.83
CA VAL A 192 13.41 -8.58 -4.08
C VAL A 192 14.58 -8.16 -3.19
N ALA A 193 15.16 -6.97 -3.41
CA ALA A 193 16.41 -6.56 -2.76
C ALA A 193 16.43 -6.77 -1.23
N ASN A 194 15.32 -6.44 -0.54
CA ASN A 194 15.24 -6.48 0.92
C ASN A 194 14.28 -7.55 1.46
N GLY A 195 13.99 -8.62 0.71
CA GLY A 195 13.10 -9.68 1.17
C GLY A 195 12.50 -10.50 0.04
N ALA A 196 11.27 -10.97 0.23
CA ALA A 196 10.56 -11.69 -0.80
C ALA A 196 9.07 -11.37 -0.80
N ILE A 197 8.48 -11.38 -1.99
CA ILE A 197 7.04 -11.32 -2.21
C ILE A 197 6.51 -12.74 -2.35
N PHE A 198 5.60 -13.11 -1.46
CA PHE A 198 4.92 -14.40 -1.41
C PHE A 198 3.53 -14.24 -2.01
N THR A 199 3.17 -15.15 -2.93
CA THR A 199 1.82 -15.26 -3.48
C THR A 199 1.15 -16.49 -2.88
N PHE A 200 -0.06 -16.33 -2.36
CA PHE A 200 -0.84 -17.40 -1.74
C PHE A 200 -1.99 -17.79 -2.67
N GLY A 201 -1.76 -18.67 -3.64
CA GLY A 201 -2.80 -19.10 -4.59
C GLY A 201 -3.30 -17.95 -5.47
N THR A 202 -4.63 -17.83 -5.59
CA THR A 202 -5.34 -16.86 -6.45
C THR A 202 -6.18 -15.90 -5.61
N PRO A 203 -6.74 -14.82 -6.19
CA PRO A 203 -7.63 -13.90 -5.47
C PRO A 203 -8.77 -14.56 -4.70
N ASP A 204 -9.28 -15.71 -5.16
CA ASP A 204 -10.39 -16.41 -4.51
C ASP A 204 -9.94 -17.54 -3.56
N THR A 205 -8.71 -18.04 -3.69
CA THR A 205 -8.21 -19.21 -2.94
C THR A 205 -7.23 -18.85 -1.82
N TYR A 206 -6.61 -17.67 -1.88
CA TYR A 206 -5.67 -17.21 -0.85
C TYR A 206 -6.22 -17.26 0.57
N PRO A 207 -7.51 -16.95 0.86
CA PRO A 207 -7.99 -16.96 2.24
C PRO A 207 -7.96 -18.36 2.84
N THR A 208 -8.21 -19.41 2.04
CA THR A 208 -8.15 -20.81 2.49
C THR A 208 -6.72 -21.26 2.77
N ILE A 209 -5.74 -20.78 2.01
CA ILE A 209 -4.32 -21.04 2.26
C ILE A 209 -3.90 -20.33 3.55
N LEU A 210 -4.25 -19.05 3.70
CA LEU A 210 -3.88 -18.26 4.87
C LEU A 210 -4.59 -18.69 6.16
N ASN A 211 -5.75 -19.37 6.07
CA ASN A 211 -6.38 -20.01 7.25
C ASN A 211 -5.54 -21.14 7.85
N GLN A 212 -4.52 -21.64 7.14
CA GLN A 212 -3.60 -22.65 7.65
C GLN A 212 -2.43 -22.05 8.40
N TRP A 213 -2.22 -20.73 8.30
CA TRP A 213 -1.07 -20.04 8.88
C TRP A 213 -0.91 -20.32 10.36
#